data_AF-A0A493TCQ2-F1
#
_entry.id   AF-A0A493TCQ2-F1
#
_cell.length_a   1.000
_cell.length_b   1.000
_cell.length_c   1.000
_cell.angle_alpha   90.00
_cell.angle_beta   90.00
_cell.angle_gamma   90.00
#
_symmetry.space_group_name_H-M   'P 1'
#
loop_
_entity.id
_entity.type
_entity.pdbx_description
1 polymer ?
#
loop_
_entity_poly.entity_id
_entity_poly.type
_entity_poly.pdbx_seq_one_letter_code
_entity_poly.pdbx_strand_id
1 'polypeptide(L)'
;MLLRIQPALTVTPFVQPLTLPSAPPAPRTNCTVMGWGTTTSPEVTYPDTPQCVNVTVVSNSRCQEVYGSKVTENMLCAGVAAGGKDSCQCVPMSYNHISVSHPHVPMSYNHI
;
A
#
# COMPACT_ATOMS: atom_id res chain seq x y z
N MET A 1 8.84 -4.66 9.90
CA MET A 1 10.09 -5.37 9.55
C MET A 1 11.08 -4.37 8.96
N LEU A 2 12.36 -4.47 9.30
CA LEU A 2 13.44 -3.68 8.68
C LEU A 2 14.37 -4.60 7.91
N LEU A 3 14.82 -4.16 6.75
CA LEU A 3 15.76 -4.88 5.88
C LEU A 3 17.08 -4.12 5.81
N ARG A 4 18.19 -4.84 5.95
CA ARG A 4 19.54 -4.29 5.75
C ARG A 4 20.08 -4.77 4.41
N ILE A 5 20.42 -3.82 3.54
CA ILE A 5 21.01 -4.10 2.23
C ILE A 5 22.54 -4.15 2.37
N GLN A 6 23.17 -5.12 1.70
CA GLN A 6 24.63 -5.25 1.60
C GLN A 6 25.05 -5.63 0.18
N PRO A 7 25.99 -4.89 -0.46
CA PRO A 7 26.65 -3.68 0.04
C PRO A 7 25.68 -2.49 0.19
N ALA A 8 26.13 -1.41 0.83
CA ALA A 8 25.30 -0.21 1.00
C ALA A 8 24.84 0.34 -0.36
N LEU A 9 23.60 0.81 -0.42
CA LEU A 9 23.00 1.35 -1.64
C LEU A 9 23.64 2.68 -2.02
N THR A 10 24.01 2.84 -3.28
CA THR A 10 24.48 4.13 -3.82
C THR A 10 23.29 5.04 -4.09
N VAL A 11 23.30 6.22 -3.49
CA VAL A 11 22.29 7.27 -3.74
C VAL A 11 22.50 7.85 -5.14
N THR A 12 21.44 7.91 -5.93
CA THR A 12 21.45 8.43 -7.32
C THR A 12 20.21 9.30 -7.56
N PRO A 13 20.12 10.07 -8.66
CA PRO A 13 18.90 10.82 -8.96
C PRO A 13 17.61 9.97 -9.02
N PHE A 14 17.72 8.65 -9.24
CA PHE A 14 16.59 7.72 -9.29
C PHE A 14 16.42 6.90 -8.01
N VAL A 15 17.37 6.98 -7.07
CA VAL A 15 17.40 6.20 -5.83
C VAL A 15 17.68 7.14 -4.67
N GLN A 16 16.64 7.52 -3.94
CA GLN A 16 16.69 8.45 -2.83
C GLN A 16 15.97 7.87 -1.60
N PRO A 17 16.47 8.13 -0.38
CA PRO A 17 15.77 7.74 0.83
C PRO A 17 14.49 8.58 1.02
N LEU A 18 13.46 7.98 1.60
CA LEU A 18 12.25 8.68 2.00
C LEU A 18 12.35 9.12 3.47
N THR A 19 12.05 10.38 3.74
CA THR A 19 12.02 10.92 5.10
C THR A 19 10.87 10.31 5.90
N LEU A 20 11.15 9.90 7.14
CA LEU A 20 10.12 9.37 8.03
C LEU A 20 9.20 10.50 8.53
N PRO A 21 7.87 10.29 8.54
CA PRO A 21 6.93 11.26 9.08
C PRO A 21 7.06 11.35 10.61
N SER A 22 6.85 12.54 11.17
CA SER A 22 6.85 12.78 12.63
C SER A 22 5.48 12.57 13.30
N ALA A 23 4.41 12.54 12.51
CA ALA A 23 3.03 12.40 12.97
C ALA A 23 2.17 11.73 11.88
N PRO A 24 1.06 11.06 12.25
CA PRO A 24 0.12 10.51 11.28
C PRO A 24 -0.60 11.61 10.50
N PRO A 25 -0.99 11.37 9.23
CA PRO A 25 -1.75 12.33 8.46
C PRO A 25 -3.17 12.50 9.01
N ALA A 26 -3.75 13.69 8.86
CA ALA A 26 -5.12 13.97 9.28
C ALA A 26 -6.14 13.31 8.33
N PRO A 27 -7.37 13.02 8.80
CA PRO A 27 -8.47 12.65 7.91
C PRO A 27 -8.68 13.71 6.82
N ARG A 28 -9.01 13.25 5.60
CA ARG A 28 -9.13 14.05 4.37
C ARG A 28 -7.81 14.50 3.74
N THR A 29 -6.66 14.12 4.28
CA THR A 29 -5.37 14.31 3.58
C THR A 29 -5.32 13.44 2.33
N ASN A 30 -4.90 14.02 1.21
CA ASN A 30 -4.66 13.27 -0.03
C ASN A 30 -3.30 12.57 0.02
N CYS A 31 -3.28 11.31 -0.38
CA CYS A 31 -2.08 10.48 -0.43
C CYS A 31 -1.99 9.79 -1.79
N THR A 32 -0.78 9.46 -2.20
CA THR A 32 -0.52 8.67 -3.41
C THR A 32 0.06 7.33 -2.98
N VAL A 33 -0.55 6.25 -3.47
CA VAL A 33 -0.04 4.89 -3.30
C VAL A 33 0.56 4.44 -4.62
N MET A 34 1.74 3.83 -4.59
CA MET A 34 2.47 3.35 -5.77
C MET A 34 2.83 1.87 -5.60
N GLY A 35 2.68 1.08 -6.66
CA GLY A 35 3.08 -0.33 -6.63
C GLY A 35 2.84 -1.11 -7.92
N TRP A 36 3.23 -2.38 -7.93
CA TRP A 36 3.05 -3.32 -9.05
C TRP A 36 1.98 -4.39 -8.75
N GLY A 37 1.04 -4.10 -7.85
CA GLY A 37 -0.06 -5.02 -7.54
C GLY A 37 -0.98 -5.23 -8.74
N THR A 38 -1.91 -6.19 -8.63
CA THR A 38 -2.87 -6.47 -9.70
C THR A 38 -3.71 -5.24 -10.05
N THR A 39 -3.97 -5.02 -11.34
CA THR A 39 -4.81 -3.91 -11.81
C THR A 39 -6.25 -4.32 -12.08
N THR A 40 -6.52 -5.62 -12.12
CA THR A 40 -7.83 -6.20 -12.43
C THR A 40 -8.22 -7.28 -11.41
N SER A 41 -9.52 -7.52 -11.30
CA SER A 41 -10.13 -8.58 -10.50
C SER A 41 -11.46 -9.01 -11.13
N PRO A 42 -11.84 -10.31 -11.11
CA PRO A 42 -11.12 -11.45 -10.51
C PRO A 42 -9.97 -11.95 -11.38
N GLU A 43 -9.97 -11.61 -12.66
CA GLU A 43 -8.90 -11.96 -13.58
C GLU A 43 -7.66 -11.11 -13.29
N VAL A 44 -6.51 -11.76 -13.13
CA VAL A 44 -5.31 -11.16 -12.57
C VAL A 44 -4.41 -10.63 -13.68
N THR A 45 -4.18 -9.32 -13.70
CA THR A 45 -3.22 -8.67 -14.60
C THR A 45 -2.16 -7.96 -13.77
N TYR A 46 -0.89 -8.23 -14.06
CA TYR A 46 0.25 -7.51 -13.47
C TYR A 46 0.78 -6.47 -14.45
N PRO A 47 0.97 -5.22 -14.01
CA PRO A 47 1.50 -4.18 -14.86
C PRO A 47 3.03 -4.27 -14.96
N ASP A 48 3.59 -3.97 -16.14
CA ASP A 48 5.05 -3.90 -16.32
C ASP A 48 5.66 -2.68 -15.61
N THR A 49 4.87 -1.62 -15.44
CA THR A 49 5.25 -0.37 -14.78
C THR A 49 4.49 -0.16 -13.48
N PRO A 50 5.09 0.53 -12.50
CA PRO A 50 4.40 0.81 -11.24
C PRO A 50 3.19 1.70 -11.50
N GLN A 51 2.06 1.33 -10.92
CA GLN A 51 0.83 2.10 -10.97
C GLN A 51 0.75 3.03 -9.78
N CYS A 52 0.19 4.21 -10.00
CA CYS A 52 -0.03 5.22 -8.96
C CYS A 52 -1.53 5.49 -8.83
N VAL A 53 -2.01 5.54 -7.59
CA VAL A 53 -3.40 5.88 -7.29
C VAL A 53 -3.46 6.93 -6.19
N ASN A 54 -4.30 7.94 -6.41
CA ASN A 54 -4.61 8.94 -5.40
C ASN A 54 -5.78 8.47 -4.56
N VAL A 55 -5.57 8.48 -3.24
CA VAL A 55 -6.54 8.13 -2.21
C VAL A 55 -6.60 9.23 -1.17
N THR A 56 -7.63 9.20 -0.34
CA THR A 56 -7.81 10.16 0.74
C THR A 56 -7.83 9.43 2.07
N VAL A 57 -7.17 9.96 3.09
CA VAL A 57 -7.19 9.41 4.45
C VAL A 57 -8.62 9.45 4.99
N VAL A 58 -9.07 8.31 5.52
CA VAL A 58 -10.37 8.12 6.14
C VAL A 58 -10.17 7.96 7.65
N SER A 59 -11.09 8.49 8.46
CA SER A 59 -10.98 8.34 9.92
C SER A 59 -11.13 6.88 10.33
N ASN A 60 -10.40 6.46 11.36
CA ASN A 60 -10.52 5.10 11.88
C ASN A 60 -11.95 4.78 12.34
N SER A 61 -12.67 5.76 12.91
CA SER A 61 -14.09 5.59 13.26
C SER A 61 -14.94 5.20 12.07
N ARG A 62 -14.74 5.85 10.92
CA ARG A 62 -15.49 5.55 9.69
C ARG A 62 -15.10 4.19 9.12
N CYS A 63 -13.83 3.80 9.21
CA CYS A 63 -13.41 2.46 8.78
C CYS A 63 -13.88 1.36 9.73
N GLN A 64 -14.04 1.65 11.02
CA GLN A 64 -14.64 0.73 11.99
C GLN A 64 -16.13 0.48 11.72
N GLU A 65 -16.85 1.41 11.10
CA GLU A 65 -18.24 1.15 10.67
C GLU A 65 -18.32 0.03 9.61
N VAL A 66 -17.27 -0.14 8.80
CA VAL A 66 -17.21 -1.15 7.73
C VAL A 66 -16.51 -2.43 8.20
N TYR A 67 -15.40 -2.30 8.92
CA TYR A 67 -14.52 -3.42 9.27
C TYR A 67 -14.57 -3.81 10.75
N GLY A 68 -15.33 -3.08 11.57
CA GLY A 68 -15.49 -3.35 13.00
C GLY A 68 -14.17 -3.23 13.77
N SER A 69 -14.00 -4.11 14.75
CA SER A 69 -12.83 -4.17 15.64
C SER A 69 -11.53 -4.61 14.95
N LYS A 70 -11.56 -4.94 13.65
CA LYS A 70 -10.36 -5.26 12.87
C LYS A 70 -9.45 -4.04 12.66
N VAL A 71 -10.00 -2.83 12.72
CA VAL A 71 -9.24 -1.58 12.61
C VAL A 71 -8.76 -1.15 13.99
N THR A 72 -7.44 -1.14 14.16
CA THR A 72 -6.77 -0.74 15.41
C THR A 72 -6.18 0.67 15.31
N GLU A 73 -5.79 1.26 16.44
CA GLU A 73 -5.17 2.59 16.51
C GLU A 73 -3.81 2.69 15.76
N ASN A 74 -3.15 1.55 15.55
CA ASN A 74 -1.87 1.46 14.85
C ASN A 74 -2.02 1.33 13.32
N MET A 75 -3.26 1.43 12.81
CA MET A 75 -3.58 1.34 11.39
C MET A 75 -4.04 2.70 10.84
N LEU A 76 -3.65 2.97 9.59
CA LEU A 76 -4.17 4.09 8.81
C LEU A 76 -5.18 3.55 7.79
N CYS A 77 -6.30 4.25 7.63
CA CYS A 77 -7.29 3.94 6.61
C CYS A 77 -7.25 4.99 5.50
N ALA A 78 -7.28 4.57 4.25
CA ALA A 78 -7.34 5.46 3.10
C ALA A 78 -8.11 4.80 1.96
N GLY A 79 -8.79 5.61 1.16
CA GLY A 79 -9.56 5.12 0.02
C GLY A 79 -10.23 6.26 -0.74
N VAL A 80 -11.08 5.90 -1.71
CA VAL A 80 -11.91 6.84 -2.46
C VAL A 80 -13.37 6.52 -2.18
N ALA A 81 -14.14 7.54 -1.78
CA ALA A 81 -15.52 7.35 -1.33
C ALA A 81 -16.46 6.77 -2.41
N ALA A 82 -16.13 6.95 -3.69
CA ALA A 82 -16.87 6.39 -4.81
C ALA A 82 -16.44 4.96 -5.21
N GLY A 83 -15.47 4.38 -4.50
CA GLY A 83 -14.90 3.08 -4.85
C GLY A 83 -14.00 3.10 -6.08
N GLY A 84 -13.58 1.91 -6.53
CA GLY A 84 -12.85 1.70 -7.78
C GLY A 84 -11.35 2.04 -7.77
N LYS A 85 -10.81 2.47 -6.63
CA LYS A 85 -9.39 2.82 -6.43
C LYS A 85 -8.90 2.31 -5.09
N ASP A 86 -8.01 1.32 -5.12
CA ASP A 86 -7.42 0.69 -3.93
C ASP A 86 -6.03 0.12 -4.27
N SER A 87 -5.29 -0.25 -3.23
CA SER A 87 -4.12 -1.11 -3.34
C SER A 87 -4.53 -2.58 -3.49
N CYS A 88 -3.87 -3.30 -4.39
CA CYS A 88 -4.16 -4.70 -4.68
C CYS A 88 -2.97 -5.61 -4.37
N GLN A 89 -3.22 -6.93 -4.38
CA GLN A 89 -2.20 -7.92 -4.02
C GLN A 89 -1.05 -7.94 -5.03
N CYS A 90 0.14 -8.23 -4.52
CA CYS A 90 1.27 -8.67 -5.34
C CYS A 90 1.45 -10.17 -5.05
N VAL A 91 1.24 -11.06 -6.03
CA VAL A 91 1.64 -12.47 -5.87
C VAL A 91 3.13 -12.61 -6.21
N PRO A 92 3.85 -13.59 -5.63
CA PRO A 92 5.25 -13.78 -5.95
C PRO A 92 5.41 -14.20 -7.42
N MET A 93 5.84 -13.25 -8.26
CA MET A 93 6.50 -13.56 -9.52
C MET A 93 7.87 -14.14 -9.16
N SER A 94 8.06 -15.44 -9.37
CA SER A 94 9.37 -16.08 -9.20
C SER A 94 10.30 -15.56 -10.30
N TYR A 95 11.18 -14.61 -9.95
CA TYR A 95 12.38 -14.29 -10.71
C TYR A 95 13.58 -14.39 -9.77
N ASN A 96 14.63 -15.07 -10.26
CA ASN A 96 15.85 -15.37 -9.50
C ASN A 96 16.43 -14.10 -8.83
N HIS A 97 16.75 -14.23 -7.54
CA HIS A 97 17.50 -13.30 -6.68
C HIS A 97 16.79 -12.03 -6.17
N ILE A 98 15.64 -12.17 -5.48
CA ILE A 98 15.34 -11.60 -4.15
C ILE A 98 13.90 -11.99 -3.79
N SER A 99 13.74 -12.87 -2.80
CA SER A 99 12.43 -13.21 -2.23
C SER A 99 12.16 -12.30 -1.05
N VAL A 100 11.33 -11.27 -1.21
CA VAL A 100 10.65 -10.64 -0.07
C VAL A 100 9.23 -11.18 -0.05
N SER A 101 9.06 -12.33 0.59
CA SER A 101 7.73 -12.77 1.04
C SER A 101 7.36 -11.92 2.26
N HIS A 102 6.17 -11.34 2.26
CA HIS A 102 5.51 -11.01 3.51
C HIS A 102 4.09 -11.58 3.54
N PRO A 103 3.77 -12.32 4.62
CA PRO A 103 2.44 -12.84 4.88
C PRO A 103 1.56 -11.72 5.46
N HIS A 104 0.31 -11.68 5.01
CA HIS A 104 -0.81 -11.07 5.73
C HIS A 104 -0.63 -9.61 6.19
N VAL A 105 -0.78 -8.67 5.25
CA VAL A 105 -1.60 -7.49 5.57
C VAL A 105 -3.00 -7.86 5.09
N PRO A 106 -4.02 -7.95 5.96
CA PRO A 106 -5.39 -8.07 5.51
C PRO A 106 -5.77 -6.73 4.86
N MET A 107 -5.36 -6.54 3.61
CA MET A 107 -5.84 -5.43 2.78
C MET A 107 -7.25 -5.83 2.44
N SER A 108 -8.18 -5.19 3.14
CA SER A 108 -9.56 -5.60 3.16
C SER A 108 -10.17 -5.29 1.82
N TYR A 109 -10.11 -6.28 0.94
CA TYR A 109 -10.90 -6.40 -0.25
C TYR A 109 -12.36 -6.11 0.12
N ASN A 110 -12.82 -4.91 -0.20
CA ASN A 110 -14.21 -4.61 -0.50
C ASN A 110 -14.32 -3.16 -0.96
N HIS A 111 -15.01 -3.01 -2.08
CA HIS A 111 -15.65 -1.79 -2.52
C HIS A 111 -16.16 -0.97 -1.33
N ILE A 112 -15.70 0.28 -1.22
CA ILE A 112 -16.62 1.35 -0.85
C ILE A 112 -17.57 1.55 -2.04
#